data_AF-A0A7V7QL36-F1
#
_entry.id   AF-A0A7V7QL36-F1
#
_cell.length_a   1.000
_cell.length_b   1.000
_cell.length_c   1.000
_cell.angle_alpha   90.00
_cell.angle_beta   90.00
_cell.angle_gamma   90.00
#
_symmetry.space_group_name_H-M   'P 1'
#
loop_
_entity.id
_entity.type
_entity.pdbx_description
1 polymer ?
#
loop_
_entity_poly.entity_id
_entity_poly.type
_entity_poly.pdbx_seq_one_letter_code
_entity_poly.pdbx_strand_id
1 'polypeptide(L)'
;MRINIYYGGRGLIDDPTLYVINKMQQVFDELRVETVKYNLFEQKNSIMTLPQTLKAADGIILATTVEWLGIGGYMQMFLDACWLYADKEKLSSVYMQPVVMSTTYGEREASLTLSNAWTLLGGLECNGICGYVDDLASFEVNEDYSVLIEKASENLYRAISQKLKNMPTSNMAVKQNVLRTKGIELTPQETEQLSKFASDDRYVKKQKADIEELASLFKAKLDLSDNTAGMEYINDFKSHFESKNEAISSYAFTISDKQKKLILELNKSEINCYYGNKENVDVEIKLTSQVMDSIIHGKMTFQRAFMSGEMTAKGDFKILRLLDDVFTF
;
A
#
# COMPACT_ATOMS: atom_id res chain seq x y z
N MET A 1 26.75 8.20 30.18
CA MET A 1 25.32 7.84 30.29
C MET A 1 24.70 8.06 28.93
N ARG A 2 23.86 7.13 28.48
CA ARG A 2 23.16 7.23 27.19
C ARG A 2 21.66 7.08 27.37
N ILE A 3 20.91 8.03 26.79
CA ILE A 3 19.44 8.05 26.77
C ILE A 3 18.95 7.94 25.32
N ASN A 4 18.19 6.88 25.01
CA ASN A 4 17.54 6.77 23.71
C ASN A 4 16.11 7.33 23.79
N ILE A 5 15.71 8.18 22.85
CA ILE A 5 14.36 8.74 22.77
C ILE A 5 13.64 8.03 21.62
N TYR A 6 12.56 7.31 21.90
CA TYR A 6 11.70 6.73 20.88
C TYR A 6 10.46 7.59 20.76
N TYR A 7 10.31 8.28 19.62
CA TYR A 7 9.20 9.19 19.38
C TYR A 7 8.18 8.55 18.43
N GLY A 8 6.98 8.31 18.94
CA GLY A 8 5.86 7.64 18.27
C GLY A 8 4.84 8.56 17.61
N GLY A 9 5.04 9.89 17.68
CA GLY A 9 4.20 10.85 16.97
C GLY A 9 4.47 10.88 15.46
N ARG A 10 3.78 11.78 14.74
CA ARG A 10 3.81 11.86 13.27
C ARG A 10 4.90 12.77 12.71
N GLY A 11 5.64 13.49 13.57
CA GLY A 11 6.67 14.43 13.12
C GLY A 11 6.12 15.74 12.57
N LEU A 12 4.90 16.12 12.97
CA LEU A 12 4.33 17.41 12.60
C LEU A 12 5.08 18.54 13.30
N ILE A 13 5.23 19.68 12.61
CA ILE A 13 5.98 20.84 13.14
C ILE A 13 5.31 21.38 14.41
N ASP A 14 3.98 21.32 14.47
CA ASP A 14 3.14 21.77 15.57
C ASP A 14 2.90 20.69 16.63
N ASP A 15 3.73 19.65 16.70
CA ASP A 15 3.58 18.60 17.70
C ASP A 15 4.14 19.03 19.08
N PRO A 16 3.30 19.15 20.13
CA PRO A 16 3.74 19.56 21.46
C PRO A 16 4.73 18.60 22.12
N THR A 17 4.68 17.30 21.81
CA THR A 17 5.64 16.33 22.33
C THR A 17 7.04 16.58 21.78
N LEU A 18 7.16 17.06 20.53
CA LEU A 18 8.46 17.40 19.95
C LEU A 18 9.12 18.55 20.70
N TYR A 19 8.35 19.58 21.07
CA TYR A 19 8.86 20.67 21.90
C TYR A 19 9.41 20.13 23.23
N VAL A 20 8.64 19.29 23.93
CA VAL A 20 9.04 18.72 25.21
C VAL A 20 10.32 17.90 25.08
N ILE A 21 10.40 16.95 24.14
CA ILE A 21 11.61 16.13 24.00
C ILE A 21 12.82 16.97 23.58
N ASN A 22 12.66 18.00 22.74
CA ASN A 22 13.75 18.86 22.32
C ASN A 22 14.29 19.67 23.52
N LYS A 23 13.41 20.17 24.39
CA LYS A 23 13.79 20.85 25.64
C LYS A 23 14.47 19.88 26.60
N MET A 24 13.98 18.65 26.74
CA MET A 24 14.68 17.62 27.53
C MET A 24 16.08 17.31 26.96
N GLN A 25 16.23 17.23 25.63
CA GLN A 25 17.53 17.02 24.99
C GLN A 25 18.53 18.14 25.31
N GLN A 26 18.08 19.41 25.36
CA GLN A 26 18.93 20.54 25.77
C GLN A 26 19.45 20.34 27.20
N VAL A 27 18.57 19.98 28.15
CA VAL A 27 18.97 19.70 29.54
C VAL A 27 19.97 18.54 29.62
N PHE A 28 19.75 17.47 28.85
CA PHE A 28 20.66 16.34 28.81
C PHE A 28 22.03 16.70 28.19
N ASP A 29 22.06 17.56 27.18
CA ASP A 29 23.30 18.05 26.58
C ASP A 29 24.13 18.87 27.58
N GLU A 30 23.48 19.75 28.34
CA GLU A 30 24.10 20.49 29.44
C GLU A 30 24.69 19.57 30.53
N LEU A 31 24.01 18.46 30.81
CA LEU A 31 24.45 17.42 31.74
C LEU A 31 25.46 16.41 31.12
N ARG A 32 25.90 16.64 29.87
CA ARG A 32 26.83 15.78 29.12
C ARG A 32 26.35 14.33 28.96
N VAL A 33 25.05 14.17 28.74
CA VAL A 33 24.41 12.88 28.46
C VAL A 33 24.26 12.69 26.96
N GLU A 34 24.68 11.54 26.45
CA GLU A 34 24.48 11.19 25.05
C GLU A 34 23.00 10.89 24.80
N THR A 35 22.35 11.68 23.95
CA THR A 35 20.95 11.45 23.54
C THR A 35 20.88 10.99 22.09
N VAL A 36 20.11 9.92 21.84
CA VAL A 36 19.86 9.43 20.47
C VAL A 36 18.36 9.32 20.24
N LYS A 37 17.83 10.14 19.31
CA LYS A 37 16.41 10.15 18.96
C LYS A 37 16.11 9.25 17.78
N TYR A 38 15.12 8.38 17.95
CA TYR A 38 14.55 7.52 16.93
C TYR A 38 13.12 7.95 16.66
N ASN A 39 12.90 8.56 15.50
CA ASN A 39 11.58 8.85 14.98
C ASN A 39 10.96 7.55 14.45
N LEU A 40 10.01 6.96 15.17
CA LEU A 40 9.46 5.65 14.80
C LEU A 40 8.73 5.69 13.46
N PHE A 41 8.15 6.83 13.09
CA PHE A 41 7.52 7.03 11.79
C PHE A 41 8.51 7.03 10.61
N GLU A 42 9.80 7.27 10.84
CA GLU A 42 10.86 7.16 9.82
C GLU A 42 11.42 5.73 9.73
N GLN A 43 11.30 4.98 10.82
CA GLN A 43 11.87 3.64 10.98
C GLN A 43 10.84 2.52 10.70
N LYS A 44 9.76 2.78 9.95
CA LYS A 44 8.61 1.86 9.81
C LYS A 44 8.99 0.41 9.51
N ASN A 45 9.97 0.20 8.63
CA ASN A 45 10.38 -1.13 8.18
C ASN A 45 11.49 -1.72 9.07
N SER A 46 12.11 -0.91 9.93
CA SER A 46 13.21 -1.29 10.82
C SER A 46 12.83 -1.28 12.30
N ILE A 47 11.56 -0.95 12.66
CA ILE A 47 11.08 -0.92 14.06
C ILE A 47 11.42 -2.22 14.79
N MET A 48 11.29 -3.37 14.12
CA MET A 48 11.56 -4.67 14.72
C MET A 48 13.03 -4.86 15.12
N THR A 49 13.98 -4.12 14.52
CA THR A 49 15.41 -4.12 14.90
C THR A 49 15.78 -3.10 15.96
N LEU A 50 14.95 -2.09 16.21
CA LEU A 50 15.24 -1.05 17.20
C LEU A 50 15.49 -1.57 18.63
N PRO A 51 14.91 -2.68 19.11
CA PRO A 51 15.26 -3.24 20.42
C PRO A 51 16.77 -3.49 20.63
N GLN A 52 17.53 -3.71 19.55
CA GLN A 52 18.98 -3.88 19.62
C GLN A 52 19.69 -2.63 20.15
N THR A 53 19.12 -1.44 19.92
CA THR A 53 19.68 -0.16 20.37
C THR A 53 19.62 0.01 21.89
N LEU A 54 18.79 -0.80 22.59
CA LEU A 54 18.70 -0.82 24.05
C LEU A 54 19.94 -1.40 24.74
N LYS A 55 20.76 -2.18 24.01
CA LYS A 55 22.02 -2.76 24.54
C LYS A 55 22.98 -1.68 25.05
N ALA A 56 23.01 -0.51 24.39
CA ALA A 56 23.86 0.61 24.75
C ALA A 56 23.17 1.68 25.63
N ALA A 57 21.86 1.53 25.90
CA ALA A 57 21.10 2.53 26.65
C ALA A 57 21.17 2.28 28.17
N ASP A 58 21.30 3.36 28.94
CA ASP A 58 21.12 3.38 30.39
C ASP A 58 19.70 3.81 30.77
N GLY A 59 19.13 4.70 29.95
CA GLY A 59 17.74 5.12 30.05
C GLY A 59 17.10 5.30 28.69
N ILE A 60 15.78 5.37 28.67
CA ILE A 60 15.01 5.66 27.48
C ILE A 60 13.87 6.63 27.78
N ILE A 61 13.41 7.31 26.74
CA ILE A 61 12.19 8.11 26.77
C ILE A 61 11.23 7.52 25.74
N LEU A 62 10.02 7.17 26.18
CA LEU A 62 8.94 6.79 25.29
C LEU A 62 8.04 8.01 25.12
N ALA A 63 8.16 8.65 23.96
CA ALA A 63 7.47 9.90 23.66
C ALA A 63 6.34 9.67 22.64
N THR A 64 5.12 10.12 22.92
CA THR A 64 4.02 10.01 21.96
C THR A 64 3.02 11.16 22.10
N THR A 65 2.33 11.46 21.01
CA THR A 65 1.27 12.48 20.98
C THR A 65 -0.07 11.81 20.78
N VAL A 66 -0.99 12.03 21.72
CA VAL A 66 -2.34 11.48 21.66
C VAL A 66 -3.22 12.41 20.86
N GLU A 67 -3.58 11.97 19.65
CA GLU A 67 -4.48 12.71 18.75
C GLU A 67 -5.92 12.19 18.84
N TRP A 68 -6.07 10.87 19.01
CA TRP A 68 -7.37 10.22 19.15
C TRP A 68 -7.45 9.36 20.41
N LEU A 69 -6.70 8.26 20.46
CA LEU A 69 -6.71 7.33 21.59
C LEU A 69 -5.45 6.47 21.64
N GLY A 70 -4.90 6.31 22.84
CA GLY A 70 -3.80 5.40 23.12
C GLY A 70 -2.44 5.92 22.64
N ILE A 71 -1.46 5.02 22.63
CA ILE A 71 -0.04 5.38 22.46
C ILE A 71 0.42 5.48 20.99
N GLY A 72 -0.47 5.18 20.04
CA GLY A 72 -0.16 5.17 18.61
C GLY A 72 0.44 3.84 18.12
N GLY A 73 0.19 3.51 16.84
CA GLY A 73 0.58 2.23 16.26
C GLY A 73 2.09 1.99 16.20
N TYR A 74 2.88 3.00 15.87
CA TYR A 74 4.34 2.86 15.81
C TYR A 74 4.95 2.59 17.20
N MET A 75 4.45 3.26 18.23
CA MET A 75 4.89 3.03 19.61
C MET A 75 4.49 1.63 20.08
N GLN A 76 3.26 1.20 19.78
CA GLN A 76 2.81 -0.16 20.06
C GLN A 76 3.70 -1.20 19.37
N MET A 77 3.99 -1.03 18.07
CA MET A 77 4.88 -1.92 17.33
C MET A 77 6.30 -1.97 17.93
N PHE A 78 6.82 -0.84 18.40
CA PHE A 78 8.13 -0.81 19.07
C PHE A 78 8.11 -1.58 20.40
N LEU A 79 7.04 -1.44 21.20
CA LEU A 79 6.88 -2.19 22.45
C LEU A 79 6.70 -3.70 22.19
N ASP A 80 5.95 -4.07 21.16
CA ASP A 80 5.80 -5.46 20.72
C ASP A 80 7.15 -6.03 20.23
N ALA A 81 7.93 -5.24 19.49
CA ALA A 81 9.30 -5.61 19.11
C ALA A 81 10.20 -5.78 20.34
N CYS A 82 10.07 -4.92 21.35
CA CYS A 82 10.80 -5.09 22.61
C CYS A 82 10.34 -6.34 23.36
N TRP A 83 9.05 -6.69 23.29
CA TRP A 83 8.54 -7.93 23.86
C TRP A 83 9.20 -9.15 23.24
N LEU A 84 9.30 -9.17 21.90
CA LEU A 84 9.83 -10.30 21.14
C LEU A 84 11.36 -10.38 21.10
N TYR A 85 12.04 -9.24 20.97
CA TYR A 85 13.46 -9.21 20.59
C TYR A 85 14.40 -8.48 21.56
N ALA A 86 13.87 -7.77 22.57
CA ALA A 86 14.76 -7.14 23.54
C ALA A 86 15.35 -8.17 24.50
N ASP A 87 16.63 -7.99 24.82
CA ASP A 87 17.31 -8.69 25.90
C ASP A 87 16.68 -8.31 27.25
N LYS A 88 16.00 -9.27 27.88
CA LYS A 88 15.26 -9.06 29.13
C LYS A 88 16.19 -8.82 30.32
N GLU A 89 17.40 -9.39 30.31
CA GLU A 89 18.38 -9.15 31.36
C GLU A 89 18.86 -7.71 31.29
N LYS A 90 19.21 -7.24 30.08
CA LYS A 90 19.60 -5.85 29.88
C LYS A 90 18.47 -4.89 30.28
N LEU A 91 17.24 -5.16 29.86
CA LEU A 91 16.07 -4.33 30.18
C LEU A 91 15.90 -4.08 31.69
N SER A 92 16.22 -5.06 32.54
CA SER A 92 16.12 -4.93 34.00
C SER A 92 16.95 -3.81 34.62
N SER A 93 17.90 -3.27 33.86
CA SER A 93 18.77 -2.15 34.24
C SER A 93 18.45 -0.85 33.52
N VAL A 94 17.47 -0.83 32.61
CA VAL A 94 17.15 0.33 31.76
C VAL A 94 15.98 1.10 32.34
N TYR A 95 16.21 2.37 32.65
CA TYR A 95 15.19 3.30 33.12
C TYR A 95 14.34 3.82 31.97
N MET A 96 13.07 4.07 32.18
CA MET A 96 12.17 4.64 31.17
C MET A 96 11.32 5.74 31.76
N GLN A 97 11.27 6.87 31.06
CA GLN A 97 10.38 7.97 31.38
C GLN A 97 9.35 8.17 30.24
N PRO A 98 8.04 8.14 30.52
CA PRO A 98 7.04 8.44 29.50
C PRO A 98 6.92 9.97 29.30
N VAL A 99 6.77 10.39 28.05
CA VAL A 99 6.51 11.79 27.67
C VAL A 99 5.28 11.78 26.76
N VAL A 100 4.14 12.28 27.24
CA VAL A 100 2.89 12.16 26.50
C VAL A 100 2.13 13.48 26.45
N MET A 101 2.05 14.10 25.29
CA MET A 101 1.19 15.27 25.10
C MET A 101 -0.10 14.89 24.37
N SER A 102 -1.17 15.65 24.57
CA SER A 102 -2.41 15.54 23.81
C SER A 102 -2.85 16.90 23.29
N THR A 103 -3.52 16.92 22.14
CA THR A 103 -4.24 18.10 21.63
C THR A 103 -5.75 17.99 21.84
N THR A 104 -6.21 16.88 22.44
CA THR A 104 -7.62 16.60 22.71
C THR A 104 -7.81 16.08 24.13
N TYR A 105 -7.44 14.82 24.39
CA TYR A 105 -7.49 14.15 25.70
C TYR A 105 -6.73 12.82 25.65
N GLY A 106 -6.64 12.11 26.79
CA GLY A 106 -6.17 10.71 26.85
C GLY A 106 -4.68 10.54 27.15
N GLU A 107 -3.96 11.65 27.41
CA GLU A 107 -2.53 11.66 27.72
C GLU A 107 -2.20 10.89 29.00
N ARG A 108 -3.10 10.92 29.99
CA ARG A 108 -2.91 10.24 31.27
C ARG A 108 -2.98 8.72 31.09
N GLU A 109 -3.97 8.24 30.36
CA GLU A 109 -4.15 6.82 30.03
C GLU A 109 -2.96 6.33 29.20
N ALA A 110 -2.55 7.07 28.18
CA ALA A 110 -1.40 6.72 27.36
C ALA A 110 -0.09 6.69 28.17
N SER A 111 0.15 7.65 29.07
CA SER A 111 1.32 7.65 29.98
C SER A 111 1.33 6.43 30.91
N LEU A 112 0.16 6.07 31.44
CA LEU A 112 -0.02 4.85 32.25
C LEU A 112 0.23 3.59 31.42
N THR A 113 -0.25 3.53 30.17
CA THR A 113 -0.01 2.42 29.26
C THR A 113 1.48 2.24 28.98
N LEU A 114 2.22 3.30 28.69
CA LEU A 114 3.67 3.23 28.47
C LEU A 114 4.42 2.74 29.73
N SER A 115 4.05 3.26 30.90
CA SER A 115 4.62 2.83 32.19
C SER A 115 4.40 1.34 32.42
N ASN A 116 3.14 0.89 32.31
CA ASN A 116 2.77 -0.50 32.50
C ASN A 116 3.48 -1.44 31.51
N ALA A 117 3.54 -1.04 30.23
CA ALA A 117 4.21 -1.83 29.20
C ALA A 117 5.70 -2.01 29.50
N TRP A 118 6.39 -0.94 29.93
CA TRP A 118 7.82 -1.03 30.24
C TRP A 118 8.11 -1.86 31.49
N THR A 119 7.33 -1.68 32.56
CA THR A 119 7.44 -2.50 33.77
C THR A 119 7.16 -3.97 33.46
N LEU A 120 6.18 -4.28 32.60
CA LEU A 120 5.88 -5.64 32.16
C LEU A 120 7.02 -6.26 31.35
N LEU A 121 7.65 -5.48 30.46
CA LEU A 121 8.88 -5.88 29.76
C LEU A 121 10.02 -6.18 30.74
N GLY A 122 9.99 -5.56 31.92
CA GLY A 122 10.92 -5.78 33.02
C GLY A 122 11.90 -4.64 33.25
N GLY A 123 11.71 -3.50 32.60
CA GLY A 123 12.52 -2.32 32.86
C GLY A 123 12.02 -1.49 34.04
N LEU A 124 12.75 -0.42 34.33
CA LEU A 124 12.52 0.44 35.50
C LEU A 124 11.76 1.70 35.08
N GLU A 125 10.50 1.83 35.48
CA GLU A 125 9.71 3.04 35.21
C GLU A 125 10.17 4.22 36.07
N CYS A 126 10.14 5.42 35.50
CA CYS A 126 10.36 6.69 36.17
C CYS A 126 9.15 7.60 35.96
N ASN A 127 8.96 8.55 36.88
CA ASN A 127 7.90 9.54 36.74
C ASN A 127 8.09 10.36 35.47
N GLY A 128 7.13 10.27 34.56
CA GLY A 128 7.10 11.01 33.31
C GLY A 128 6.42 12.36 33.38
N ILE A 129 6.26 12.94 32.19
CA ILE A 129 5.48 14.16 31.99
C ILE A 129 4.33 13.84 31.02
N CYS A 130 3.13 14.28 31.37
CA CYS A 130 2.00 14.25 30.47
C CYS A 130 1.16 15.51 30.62
N GLY A 131 0.61 16.02 29.51
CA GLY A 131 -0.14 17.26 29.52
C GLY A 131 -0.98 17.44 28.27
N TYR A 132 -2.07 18.19 28.41
CA TYR A 132 -2.87 18.68 27.32
C TYR A 132 -2.33 20.04 26.85
N VAL A 133 -2.20 20.21 25.55
CA VAL A 133 -1.72 21.45 24.91
C VAL A 133 -2.75 21.89 23.88
N ASP A 134 -3.45 22.99 24.20
CA ASP A 134 -4.44 23.61 23.31
C ASP A 134 -3.77 24.49 22.24
N ASP A 135 -2.82 25.34 22.67
CA ASP A 135 -2.04 26.21 21.80
C ASP A 135 -0.53 26.00 22.05
N LEU A 136 0.19 25.57 21.01
CA LEU A 136 1.62 25.32 21.10
C LEU A 136 2.39 26.61 21.37
N ALA A 137 2.05 27.72 20.73
CA ALA A 137 2.82 28.96 20.88
C ALA A 137 2.81 29.45 22.34
N SER A 138 1.64 29.43 22.98
CA SER A 138 1.50 29.75 24.42
C SER A 138 2.21 28.75 25.31
N PHE A 139 2.24 27.47 24.93
CA PHE A 139 2.95 26.42 25.69
C PHE A 139 4.47 26.61 25.65
N GLU A 140 5.03 26.98 24.50
CA GLU A 140 6.48 27.18 24.32
C GLU A 140 7.02 28.38 25.09
N VAL A 141 6.25 29.48 25.17
CA VAL A 141 6.69 30.70 25.89
C VAL A 141 6.46 30.64 27.39
N ASN A 142 5.80 29.59 27.90
CA ASN A 142 5.49 29.47 29.31
C ASN A 142 6.69 28.92 30.10
N GLU A 143 7.29 29.78 30.94
CA GLU A 143 8.44 29.43 31.76
C GLU A 143 8.13 28.35 32.81
N ASP A 144 6.91 28.35 33.39
CA ASP A 144 6.53 27.35 34.40
C ASP A 144 6.52 25.94 33.80
N TYR A 145 6.00 25.79 32.58
CA TYR A 145 6.02 24.50 31.86
C TYR A 145 7.45 24.08 31.50
N SER A 146 8.29 25.04 31.11
CA SER A 146 9.72 24.78 30.86
C SER A 146 10.41 24.22 32.10
N VAL A 147 10.17 24.80 33.28
CA VAL A 147 10.71 24.32 34.56
C VAL A 147 10.20 22.92 34.91
N LEU A 148 8.95 22.57 34.57
CA LEU A 148 8.44 21.21 34.77
C LEU A 148 9.17 20.18 33.89
N ILE A 149 9.45 20.54 32.62
CA ILE A 149 10.18 19.68 31.68
C ILE A 149 11.64 19.49 32.15
N GLU A 150 12.27 20.56 32.63
CA GLU A 150 13.63 20.51 33.18
C GLU A 150 13.71 19.59 34.41
N LYS A 151 12.80 19.76 35.38
CA LYS A 151 12.70 18.88 36.55
C LYS A 151 12.44 17.42 36.17
N ALA A 152 11.60 17.17 35.16
CA ALA A 152 11.36 15.82 34.66
C ALA A 152 12.66 15.19 34.10
N SER A 153 13.43 15.96 33.34
CA SER A 153 14.71 15.53 32.77
C SER A 153 15.74 15.22 33.86
N GLU A 154 15.88 16.12 34.85
CA GLU A 154 16.77 15.93 36.00
C GLU A 154 16.40 14.69 36.82
N ASN A 155 15.10 14.42 36.99
CA ASN A 155 14.64 13.24 37.71
C ASN A 155 15.10 11.95 37.02
N LEU A 156 15.01 11.87 35.69
CA LEU A 156 15.52 10.71 34.94
C LEU A 156 17.04 10.60 35.04
N TYR A 157 17.76 11.71 34.83
CA TYR A 157 19.21 11.76 35.00
C TYR A 157 19.63 11.24 36.38
N ARG A 158 18.97 11.71 37.44
CA ARG A 158 19.25 11.32 38.82
C ARG A 158 18.93 9.85 39.05
N ALA A 159 17.81 9.36 38.53
CA ALA A 159 17.40 7.96 38.66
C ALA A 159 18.44 7.00 38.09
N ILE A 160 18.93 7.29 36.88
CA ILE A 160 19.98 6.50 36.21
C ILE A 160 21.31 6.63 36.98
N SER A 161 21.73 7.87 37.27
CA SER A 161 23.04 8.13 37.88
C SER A 161 23.18 7.51 39.27
N GLN A 162 22.11 7.54 40.06
CA GLN A 162 22.09 6.98 41.42
C GLN A 162 21.63 5.51 41.46
N LYS A 163 21.27 4.93 40.31
CA LYS A 163 20.71 3.58 40.18
C LYS A 163 19.55 3.34 41.15
N LEU A 164 18.57 4.25 41.13
CA LEU A 164 17.41 4.20 42.01
C LEU A 164 16.61 2.90 41.81
N LYS A 165 16.27 2.23 42.91
CA LYS A 165 15.46 1.01 42.85
C LYS A 165 13.98 1.38 42.95
N ASN A 166 13.16 0.74 42.12
CA ASN A 166 11.70 0.85 42.22
C ASN A 166 11.18 -0.10 43.30
N MET A 167 10.09 0.32 43.93
CA MET A 167 9.34 -0.55 44.83
C MET A 167 8.71 -1.70 44.03
N PRO A 168 8.59 -2.90 44.62
CA PRO A 168 7.98 -4.03 43.93
C PRO A 168 6.51 -3.73 43.62
N THR A 169 6.09 -3.94 42.38
CA THR A 169 4.69 -3.76 41.93
C THR A 169 4.01 -5.09 41.63
N SER A 170 2.68 -5.10 41.59
CA SER A 170 1.89 -6.29 41.21
C SER A 170 2.25 -6.82 39.83
N ASN A 171 2.50 -5.93 38.85
CA ASN A 171 2.93 -6.30 37.51
C ASN A 171 4.27 -7.06 37.53
N MET A 172 5.22 -6.63 38.36
CA MET A 172 6.50 -7.34 38.53
C MET A 172 6.29 -8.72 39.19
N ALA A 173 5.40 -8.84 40.17
CA ALA A 173 5.10 -10.10 40.85
C ALA A 173 4.41 -11.12 39.93
N VAL A 174 3.50 -10.67 39.05
CA VAL A 174 2.85 -11.53 38.05
C VAL A 174 3.88 -12.07 37.05
N LYS A 175 4.85 -11.26 36.63
CA LYS A 175 5.95 -11.71 35.76
C LYS A 175 6.75 -12.85 36.39
N GLN A 176 7.11 -12.74 37.67
CA GLN A 176 7.86 -13.79 38.37
C GLN A 176 7.07 -15.10 38.54
N ASN A 177 5.75 -15.02 38.73
CA ASN A 177 4.94 -16.17 39.11
C ASN A 177 4.20 -16.85 37.93
N VAL A 178 3.84 -16.12 36.87
CA VAL A 178 2.87 -16.58 35.86
C VAL A 178 3.44 -16.58 34.43
N LEU A 179 4.37 -15.68 34.09
CA LEU A 179 5.00 -15.64 32.77
C LEU A 179 6.11 -16.70 32.63
N ARG A 180 5.73 -17.97 32.81
CA ARG A 180 6.43 -19.11 32.18
C ARG A 180 5.86 -19.30 30.78
N THR A 181 5.91 -18.26 29.95
CA THR A 181 5.67 -18.46 28.52
C THR A 181 6.74 -19.44 28.07
N LYS A 182 6.35 -20.56 27.46
CA LYS A 182 7.25 -21.41 26.67
C LYS A 182 7.73 -20.60 25.46
N GLY A 183 8.51 -19.55 25.71
CA GLY A 183 9.22 -18.82 24.68
C GLY A 183 10.34 -19.74 24.20
N ILE A 184 10.57 -19.75 22.90
CA ILE A 184 11.81 -20.31 22.36
C ILE A 184 12.93 -19.50 23.03
N GLU A 185 13.75 -20.15 23.84
CA GLU A 185 14.95 -19.54 24.44
C GLU A 185 15.96 -19.32 23.32
N LEU A 186 15.75 -18.24 22.57
CA LEU A 186 16.66 -17.80 21.52
C LEU A 186 17.83 -17.11 22.20
N THR A 187 19.03 -17.46 21.78
CA THR A 187 20.22 -16.70 22.14
C THR A 187 20.08 -15.25 21.64
N PRO A 188 20.81 -14.29 22.24
CA PRO A 188 20.81 -12.90 21.77
C PRO A 188 21.17 -12.76 20.28
N GLN A 189 21.96 -13.70 19.74
CA GLN A 189 22.34 -13.75 18.32
C GLN A 189 21.18 -14.20 17.43
N GLU A 190 20.48 -15.27 17.81
CA GLU A 190 19.30 -15.76 17.06
C GLU A 190 18.17 -14.75 17.08
N THR A 191 17.97 -14.07 18.22
CA THR A 191 17.01 -12.98 18.38
C THR A 191 17.31 -11.82 17.42
N GLU A 192 18.59 -11.46 17.29
CA GLU A 192 19.03 -10.41 16.38
C GLU A 192 18.78 -10.78 14.92
N GLN A 193 19.10 -12.02 14.53
CA GLN A 193 18.83 -12.53 13.19
C GLN A 193 17.33 -12.53 12.88
N LEU A 194 16.50 -13.01 13.81
CA LEU A 194 15.04 -13.02 13.68
C LEU A 194 14.47 -11.61 13.51
N SER A 195 14.94 -10.63 14.27
CA SER A 195 14.50 -9.25 14.12
C SER A 195 14.85 -8.67 12.75
N LYS A 196 16.01 -9.04 12.19
CA LYS A 196 16.42 -8.67 10.83
C LYS A 196 15.54 -9.35 9.78
N PHE A 197 15.22 -10.64 9.94
CA PHE A 197 14.30 -11.36 9.06
C PHE A 197 12.88 -10.80 9.10
N ALA A 198 12.36 -10.48 10.29
CA ALA A 198 11.02 -9.88 10.45
C ALA A 198 10.93 -8.47 9.84
N SER A 199 12.07 -7.77 9.75
CA SER A 199 12.19 -6.46 9.09
C SER A 199 12.47 -6.58 7.59
N ASP A 200 12.76 -7.78 7.08
CA ASP A 200 13.20 -7.95 5.69
C ASP A 200 11.99 -7.96 4.75
N ASP A 201 11.71 -6.79 4.16
CA ASP A 201 10.70 -6.54 3.14
C ASP A 201 10.92 -7.33 1.83
N ARG A 202 11.86 -8.28 1.75
CA ARG A 202 12.06 -9.13 0.55
C ARG A 202 10.76 -9.70 0.01
N TYR A 203 9.82 -10.07 0.88
CA TYR A 203 8.51 -10.58 0.46
C TYR A 203 7.64 -9.50 -0.20
N VAL A 204 7.63 -8.28 0.33
CA VAL A 204 6.86 -7.14 -0.22
C VAL A 204 7.51 -6.60 -1.49
N LYS A 205 8.85 -6.54 -1.54
CA LYS A 205 9.60 -6.18 -2.74
C LYS A 205 9.42 -7.22 -3.84
N LYS A 206 9.43 -8.51 -3.50
CA LYS A 206 9.16 -9.60 -4.44
C LYS A 206 7.72 -9.53 -4.94
N GLN A 207 6.71 -9.35 -4.08
CA GLN A 207 5.33 -9.14 -4.53
C GLN A 207 5.17 -7.94 -5.46
N LYS A 208 5.82 -6.80 -5.17
CA LYS A 208 5.77 -5.63 -6.06
C LYS A 208 6.42 -5.91 -7.41
N ALA A 209 7.59 -6.55 -7.42
CA ALA A 209 8.26 -6.95 -8.65
C ALA A 209 7.43 -7.97 -9.44
N ASP A 210 6.85 -8.96 -8.76
CA ASP A 210 5.97 -9.98 -9.36
C ASP A 210 4.69 -9.33 -9.92
N ILE A 211 4.11 -8.33 -9.24
CA ILE A 211 2.95 -7.57 -9.74
C ILE A 211 3.34 -6.77 -10.99
N GLU A 212 4.50 -6.14 -10.99
CA GLU A 212 5.01 -5.36 -12.12
C GLU A 212 5.35 -6.25 -13.33
N GLU A 213 5.88 -7.45 -13.08
CA GLU A 213 6.11 -8.50 -14.08
C GLU A 213 4.80 -9.04 -14.63
N LEU A 214 3.82 -9.34 -13.77
CA LEU A 214 2.48 -9.78 -14.18
C LEU A 214 1.75 -8.69 -14.99
N ALA A 215 1.85 -7.42 -14.58
CA ALA A 215 1.29 -6.30 -15.32
C ALA A 215 1.94 -6.15 -16.71
N SER A 216 3.26 -6.33 -16.78
CA SER A 216 4.01 -6.31 -18.04
C SER A 216 3.65 -7.49 -18.94
N LEU A 217 3.48 -8.69 -18.38
CA LEU A 217 2.99 -9.89 -19.08
C LEU A 217 1.56 -9.71 -19.58
N PHE A 218 0.66 -9.14 -18.77
CA PHE A 218 -0.72 -8.85 -19.18
C PHE A 218 -0.76 -7.83 -20.31
N LYS A 219 0.05 -6.77 -20.23
CA LYS A 219 0.18 -5.77 -21.30
C LYS A 219 0.72 -6.39 -22.58
N ALA A 220 1.79 -7.19 -22.49
CA ALA A 220 2.31 -7.93 -23.63
C ALA A 220 1.30 -8.92 -24.21
N LYS A 221 0.47 -9.56 -23.38
CA LYS A 221 -0.58 -10.50 -23.82
C LYS A 221 -1.76 -9.77 -24.47
N LEU A 222 -2.07 -8.55 -24.02
CA LEU A 222 -3.03 -7.66 -24.67
C LEU A 222 -2.49 -7.18 -26.03
N ASP A 223 -1.23 -6.75 -26.10
CA ASP A 223 -0.57 -6.38 -27.36
C ASP A 223 -0.43 -7.57 -28.34
N LEU A 224 -0.28 -8.80 -27.82
CA LEU A 224 -0.29 -10.02 -28.62
C LEU A 224 -1.70 -10.43 -29.07
N SER A 225 -2.76 -10.02 -28.35
CA SER A 225 -4.15 -10.30 -28.71
C SER A 225 -4.68 -9.43 -29.86
N ASP A 226 -4.00 -8.33 -30.18
CA ASP A 226 -4.30 -7.52 -31.38
C ASP A 226 -3.97 -8.23 -32.71
N ASN A 227 -3.10 -9.26 -32.69
CA ASN A 227 -2.80 -10.07 -33.89
C ASN A 227 -3.84 -11.15 -34.20
N THR A 228 -4.81 -11.40 -33.31
CA THR A 228 -5.99 -12.24 -33.58
C THR A 228 -7.17 -11.47 -34.18
N ALA A 229 -7.10 -10.13 -34.23
CA ALA A 229 -8.17 -9.28 -34.71
C ALA A 229 -8.28 -9.18 -36.26
N GLY A 230 -7.45 -9.95 -37.00
CA GLY A 230 -7.39 -9.96 -38.46
C GLY A 230 -8.32 -10.97 -39.16
N MET A 231 -8.98 -11.87 -38.44
CA MET A 231 -9.91 -12.88 -39.00
C MET A 231 -11.34 -12.78 -38.49
N GLU A 232 -11.67 -11.73 -37.75
CA GLU A 232 -13.06 -11.46 -37.34
C GLU A 232 -13.89 -11.34 -38.64
N TYR A 233 -14.97 -12.11 -38.80
CA TYR A 233 -15.83 -12.15 -40.01
C TYR A 233 -15.26 -12.86 -41.26
N ILE A 234 -13.95 -12.91 -41.50
CA ILE A 234 -13.40 -13.57 -42.72
C ILE A 234 -13.81 -15.05 -42.77
N ASN A 235 -13.70 -15.75 -41.64
CA ASN A 235 -14.04 -17.17 -41.57
C ASN A 235 -15.55 -17.40 -41.72
N ASP A 236 -16.37 -16.49 -41.20
CA ASP A 236 -17.83 -16.61 -41.24
C ASP A 236 -18.38 -16.41 -42.66
N PHE A 237 -17.85 -15.44 -43.41
CA PHE A 237 -18.18 -15.26 -44.83
C PHE A 237 -17.68 -16.44 -45.68
N LYS A 238 -16.50 -17.02 -45.38
CA LYS A 238 -15.99 -18.18 -46.12
C LYS A 238 -16.79 -19.45 -45.87
N SER A 239 -17.33 -19.66 -44.67
CA SER A 239 -18.05 -20.88 -44.31
C SER A 239 -19.50 -20.92 -44.81
N HIS A 240 -20.14 -19.77 -45.00
CA HIS A 240 -21.55 -19.65 -45.44
C HIS A 240 -21.70 -19.26 -46.92
N PHE A 241 -20.63 -19.30 -47.70
CA PHE A 241 -20.66 -19.02 -49.13
C PHE A 241 -21.21 -20.23 -49.91
N GLU A 242 -22.35 -20.06 -50.59
CA GLU A 242 -22.89 -21.05 -51.52
C GLU A 242 -22.57 -20.67 -52.96
N SER A 243 -21.76 -21.49 -53.65
CA SER A 243 -21.38 -21.33 -55.06
C SER A 243 -22.53 -21.70 -56.03
N LYS A 244 -23.73 -21.12 -55.83
CA LYS A 244 -24.88 -21.33 -56.74
C LYS A 244 -24.94 -20.34 -57.90
N ASN A 245 -24.26 -19.20 -57.81
CA ASN A 245 -24.29 -18.14 -58.82
C ASN A 245 -22.89 -17.88 -59.40
N GLU A 246 -22.74 -17.87 -60.73
CA GLU A 246 -21.53 -17.42 -61.44
C GLU A 246 -21.39 -15.88 -61.44
N ALA A 247 -21.63 -15.25 -60.29
CA ALA A 247 -21.56 -13.80 -60.17
C ALA A 247 -20.10 -13.33 -59.99
N ILE A 248 -19.76 -12.21 -60.63
CA ILE A 248 -18.50 -11.49 -60.41
C ILE A 248 -18.86 -10.14 -59.81
N SER A 249 -18.50 -9.91 -58.55
CA SER A 249 -18.80 -8.66 -57.85
C SER A 249 -17.87 -8.41 -56.66
N SER A 250 -17.70 -7.13 -56.32
CA SER A 250 -16.82 -6.66 -55.26
C SER A 250 -17.54 -5.73 -54.28
N TYR A 251 -17.32 -5.98 -52.99
CA TYR A 251 -17.96 -5.27 -51.89
C TYR A 251 -16.92 -4.73 -50.92
N ALA A 252 -17.12 -3.52 -50.41
CA ALA A 252 -16.35 -2.97 -49.29
C ALA A 252 -17.26 -2.68 -48.10
N PHE A 253 -17.09 -3.42 -47.01
CA PHE A 253 -17.80 -3.19 -45.75
C PHE A 253 -16.97 -2.32 -44.82
N THR A 254 -17.44 -1.11 -44.56
CA THR A 254 -16.87 -0.20 -43.56
C THR A 254 -17.59 -0.39 -42.23
N ILE A 255 -16.90 -0.99 -41.26
CA ILE A 255 -17.40 -1.24 -39.90
C ILE A 255 -17.07 0.00 -39.06
N SER A 256 -18.08 0.84 -38.82
CA SER A 256 -17.91 2.22 -38.36
C SER A 256 -17.33 2.35 -36.95
N ASP A 257 -17.67 1.41 -36.06
CA ASP A 257 -17.26 1.35 -34.66
C ASP A 257 -15.88 0.72 -34.44
N LYS A 258 -15.45 -0.17 -35.34
CA LYS A 258 -14.10 -0.75 -35.32
C LYS A 258 -13.10 -0.03 -36.22
N GLN A 259 -13.54 0.96 -37.00
CA GLN A 259 -12.76 1.63 -38.06
C GLN A 259 -12.04 0.67 -39.02
N LYS A 260 -12.61 -0.52 -39.24
CA LYS A 260 -12.05 -1.54 -40.14
C LYS A 260 -12.84 -1.57 -41.44
N LYS A 261 -12.13 -1.86 -42.54
CA LYS A 261 -12.70 -2.09 -43.87
C LYS A 261 -12.45 -3.52 -44.31
N LEU A 262 -13.52 -4.27 -44.51
CA LEU A 262 -13.51 -5.64 -45.00
C LEU A 262 -13.85 -5.63 -46.49
N ILE A 263 -12.99 -6.18 -47.32
CA ILE A 263 -13.19 -6.32 -48.76
C ILE A 263 -13.59 -7.75 -49.07
N LEU A 264 -14.66 -7.90 -49.84
CA LEU A 264 -15.19 -9.17 -50.28
C LEU A 264 -15.27 -9.18 -51.81
N GLU A 265 -14.62 -10.14 -52.43
CA GLU A 265 -14.56 -10.31 -53.88
C GLU A 265 -15.13 -11.68 -54.24
N LEU A 266 -16.15 -11.68 -55.08
CA LEU A 266 -16.74 -12.87 -55.67
C LEU A 266 -16.22 -13.01 -57.09
N ASN A 267 -15.54 -14.12 -57.39
CA ASN A 267 -15.06 -14.47 -58.72
C ASN A 267 -15.64 -15.84 -59.11
N LYS A 268 -16.87 -15.85 -59.63
CA LYS A 268 -17.61 -17.07 -60.01
C LYS A 268 -17.84 -18.00 -58.81
N SER A 269 -17.00 -19.02 -58.64
CA SER A 269 -17.11 -20.03 -57.58
C SER A 269 -16.12 -19.82 -56.44
N GLU A 270 -15.30 -18.77 -56.48
CA GLU A 270 -14.32 -18.46 -55.45
C GLU A 270 -14.64 -17.14 -54.74
N ILE A 271 -14.51 -17.17 -53.41
CA ILE A 271 -14.63 -16.00 -52.54
C ILE A 271 -13.25 -15.62 -52.00
N ASN A 272 -12.86 -14.36 -52.21
CA ASN A 272 -11.71 -13.75 -51.57
C ASN A 272 -12.18 -12.69 -50.57
N CYS A 273 -11.77 -12.82 -49.30
CA CYS A 273 -12.23 -11.95 -48.22
C CYS A 273 -11.03 -11.56 -47.36
N TYR A 274 -10.77 -10.26 -47.24
CA TYR A 274 -9.61 -9.71 -46.54
C TYR A 274 -9.88 -8.30 -45.99
N TYR A 275 -9.20 -7.94 -44.90
CA TYR A 275 -9.21 -6.57 -44.40
C TYR A 275 -8.24 -5.69 -45.19
N GLY A 276 -8.70 -4.54 -45.68
CA GLY A 276 -7.86 -3.64 -46.47
C GLY A 276 -8.65 -2.50 -47.11
N ASN A 277 -7.96 -1.73 -47.93
CA ASN A 277 -8.56 -0.69 -48.77
C ASN A 277 -8.44 -1.11 -50.23
N LYS A 278 -9.58 -1.14 -50.93
CA LYS A 278 -9.63 -1.30 -52.38
C LYS A 278 -10.34 -0.11 -52.99
N GLU A 279 -9.71 0.53 -53.97
CA GLU A 279 -10.32 1.58 -54.77
C GLU A 279 -11.07 0.92 -55.95
N ASN A 280 -12.28 1.40 -56.25
CA ASN A 280 -13.22 0.84 -57.23
C ASN A 280 -13.84 -0.53 -56.84
N VAL A 281 -14.79 -0.49 -55.89
CA VAL A 281 -15.70 -1.61 -55.59
C VAL A 281 -17.08 -1.36 -56.18
N ASP A 282 -17.81 -2.43 -56.50
CA ASP A 282 -19.15 -2.34 -57.10
C ASP A 282 -20.21 -1.84 -56.11
N VAL A 283 -20.04 -2.17 -54.83
CA VAL A 283 -20.88 -1.69 -53.74
C VAL A 283 -20.05 -1.39 -52.49
N GLU A 284 -20.15 -0.17 -51.98
CA GLU A 284 -19.61 0.23 -50.69
C GLU A 284 -20.73 0.23 -49.64
N ILE A 285 -20.52 -0.51 -48.56
CA ILE A 285 -21.48 -0.75 -47.49
C ILE A 285 -20.90 -0.18 -46.19
N LYS A 286 -21.71 0.52 -45.40
CA LYS A 286 -21.33 1.03 -44.09
C LYS A 286 -22.36 0.63 -43.04
N LEU A 287 -21.87 -0.03 -41.99
CA LEU A 287 -22.66 -0.61 -40.89
C LEU A 287 -21.83 -0.62 -39.59
N THR A 288 -22.44 -1.01 -38.48
CA THR A 288 -21.78 -1.22 -37.18
C THR A 288 -21.52 -2.71 -36.92
N SER A 289 -20.58 -3.05 -36.04
CA SER A 289 -20.30 -4.46 -35.71
C SER A 289 -21.54 -5.21 -35.22
N GLN A 290 -22.40 -4.56 -34.44
CA GLN A 290 -23.67 -5.12 -33.96
C GLN A 290 -24.62 -5.52 -35.11
N VAL A 291 -24.68 -4.72 -36.17
CA VAL A 291 -25.49 -5.02 -37.37
C VAL A 291 -24.84 -6.14 -38.18
N MET A 292 -23.52 -6.15 -38.31
CA MET A 292 -22.78 -7.24 -38.97
C MET A 292 -23.02 -8.58 -38.28
N ASP A 293 -22.88 -8.61 -36.95
CA ASP A 293 -23.09 -9.81 -36.14
C ASP A 293 -24.54 -10.29 -36.27
N SER A 294 -25.51 -9.38 -36.29
CA SER A 294 -26.92 -9.73 -36.45
C SER A 294 -27.20 -10.38 -37.81
N ILE A 295 -26.46 -10.00 -38.86
CA ILE A 295 -26.57 -10.60 -40.19
C ILE A 295 -25.89 -11.96 -40.23
N ILE A 296 -24.65 -12.07 -39.72
CA ILE A 296 -23.90 -13.34 -39.71
C ILE A 296 -24.61 -14.43 -38.88
N HIS A 297 -25.36 -14.06 -37.84
CA HIS A 297 -26.14 -15.00 -37.02
C HIS A 297 -27.57 -15.25 -37.55
N GLY A 298 -27.89 -14.84 -38.79
CA GLY A 298 -29.19 -15.09 -39.44
C GLY A 298 -30.39 -14.36 -38.85
N LYS A 299 -30.17 -13.38 -37.95
CA LYS A 299 -31.26 -12.59 -37.32
C LYS A 299 -31.80 -11.49 -38.24
N MET A 300 -31.01 -11.11 -39.24
CA MET A 300 -31.31 -10.04 -40.19
C MET A 300 -30.62 -10.32 -41.53
N THR A 301 -31.19 -9.83 -42.64
CA THR A 301 -30.57 -9.92 -43.98
C THR A 301 -29.95 -8.58 -44.38
N PHE A 302 -29.00 -8.58 -45.33
CA PHE A 302 -28.39 -7.35 -45.84
C PHE A 302 -29.45 -6.43 -46.45
N GLN A 303 -30.43 -6.96 -47.20
CA GLN A 303 -31.53 -6.18 -47.74
C GLN A 303 -32.39 -5.54 -46.65
N ARG A 304 -32.71 -6.29 -45.58
CA ARG A 304 -33.53 -5.77 -44.48
C ARG A 304 -32.80 -4.68 -43.69
N ALA A 305 -31.50 -4.86 -43.44
CA ALA A 305 -30.66 -3.85 -42.78
C ALA A 305 -30.55 -2.56 -43.61
N PHE A 306 -30.52 -2.67 -44.94
CA PHE A 306 -30.56 -1.51 -45.83
C PHE A 306 -31.92 -0.80 -45.79
N MET A 307 -33.02 -1.57 -45.86
CA MET A 307 -34.37 -1.01 -45.85
C MET A 307 -34.78 -0.39 -44.50
N SER A 308 -34.24 -0.87 -43.37
CA SER A 308 -34.49 -0.29 -42.04
C SER A 308 -33.64 0.95 -41.75
N GLY A 309 -32.65 1.26 -42.59
CA GLY A 309 -31.72 2.37 -42.40
C GLY A 309 -30.56 2.08 -41.43
N GLU A 310 -30.47 0.85 -40.90
CA GLU A 310 -29.37 0.41 -40.03
C GLU A 310 -28.06 0.17 -40.79
N MET A 311 -28.16 -0.01 -42.11
CA MET A 311 -27.04 -0.12 -43.04
C MET A 311 -27.20 0.90 -44.17
N THR A 312 -26.10 1.53 -44.57
CA THR A 312 -26.06 2.40 -45.74
C THR A 312 -25.21 1.76 -46.83
N ALA A 313 -25.65 1.85 -48.09
CA ALA A 313 -24.95 1.27 -49.23
C ALA A 313 -24.89 2.26 -50.40
N LYS A 314 -23.79 2.27 -51.14
CA LYS A 314 -23.54 3.11 -52.31
C LYS A 314 -22.94 2.27 -53.43
N GLY A 315 -23.59 2.19 -54.59
CA GLY A 315 -23.16 1.34 -55.71
C GLY A 315 -24.34 0.77 -56.48
N ASP A 316 -24.14 -0.37 -57.14
CA ASP A 316 -25.23 -1.08 -57.84
C ASP A 316 -26.11 -1.87 -56.85
N PHE A 317 -27.34 -1.41 -56.64
CA PHE A 317 -28.31 -2.04 -55.74
C PHE A 317 -28.77 -3.44 -56.19
N LYS A 318 -28.64 -3.78 -57.48
CA LYS A 318 -28.89 -5.16 -57.93
C LYS A 318 -27.83 -6.11 -57.39
N ILE A 319 -26.58 -5.64 -57.31
CA ILE A 319 -25.45 -6.39 -56.76
C ILE A 319 -25.57 -6.50 -55.24
N LEU A 320 -26.08 -5.47 -54.55
CA LEU A 320 -26.37 -5.56 -53.10
C LEU A 320 -27.33 -6.72 -52.77
N ARG A 321 -28.37 -6.94 -53.59
CA ARG A 321 -29.34 -8.03 -53.38
C ARG A 321 -28.72 -9.42 -53.53
N LEU A 322 -27.66 -9.55 -54.33
CA LEU A 322 -26.96 -10.83 -54.50
C LEU A 322 -26.24 -11.29 -53.23
N LEU A 323 -25.95 -10.40 -52.27
CA LEU A 323 -25.33 -10.81 -51.01
C LEU A 323 -26.22 -11.78 -50.22
N ASP A 324 -27.52 -11.52 -50.15
CA ASP A 324 -28.47 -12.40 -49.45
C ASP A 324 -28.72 -13.72 -50.20
N ASP A 325 -28.49 -13.75 -51.52
CA ASP A 325 -28.63 -14.97 -52.33
C ASP A 325 -27.36 -15.85 -52.29
N VAL A 326 -26.20 -15.24 -52.04
CA VAL A 326 -24.88 -15.89 -52.07
C VAL A 326 -24.41 -16.36 -50.69
N PHE A 327 -24.83 -15.67 -49.63
CA PHE A 327 -24.50 -16.03 -48.25
C PHE A 327 -25.74 -16.52 -47.51
N THR A 328 -25.77 -17.82 -47.19
CA THR A 328 -26.79 -18.43 -46.34
C THR A 328 -26.37 -18.34 -44.87
N PHE A 329 -26.53 -17.14 -44.30
CA PHE A 329 -26.43 -16.91 -42.85
C PHE A 329 -27.74 -17.23 -42.12
#